data_AF-A0A2V7CI45-F1
#
_entry.id   AF-A0A2V7CI45-F1
#
_cell.length_a   1.000
_cell.length_b   1.000
_cell.length_c   1.000
_cell.angle_alpha   90.00
_cell.angle_beta   90.00
_cell.angle_gamma   90.00
#
_symmetry.space_group_name_H-M   'P 1'
#
loop_
_entity.id
_entity.type
_entity.pdbx_description
1 polymer ?
#
loop_
_entity_poly.entity_id
_entity_poly.type
_entity_poly.pdbx_seq_one_letter_code
_entity_poly.pdbx_strand_id
1 'polypeptide(L)'
;MHRQGQGVVASTVRRELGTLTKMLRLAYKNGKLLRLPLLDKPTEGAPRPGFFEREQFGAVRRRLPEDLQVAVTIAHTYGWRMQSEVLALERCHVDLGAGTLRRDAGSTKNGAGRVVYLTSEIRRLVTEQLERVDELQRELKRIIPHVFPHFAGSPQRRGTRRCDFRKAWATACLASGTWWPRA
;
A
#
# COMPACT_ATOMS: atom_id res chain seq x y z
N MET A 1 9.82 -30.29 -7.92
CA MET A 1 10.79 -30.23 -9.04
C MET A 1 10.20 -29.73 -10.37
N HIS A 2 8.98 -30.09 -10.79
CA HIS A 2 8.45 -29.65 -12.09
C HIS A 2 8.20 -28.13 -12.28
N ARG A 3 7.92 -27.36 -11.21
CA ARG A 3 7.66 -25.91 -11.33
C ARG A 3 8.90 -25.03 -11.54
N GLN A 4 10.10 -25.52 -11.21
CA GLN A 4 11.34 -24.75 -11.42
C GLN A 4 11.69 -24.60 -12.90
N GLY A 5 11.22 -25.50 -13.77
CA GLY A 5 11.36 -25.39 -15.22
C GLY A 5 10.35 -24.47 -15.91
N GLN A 6 9.40 -23.88 -15.18
CA GLN A 6 8.30 -23.06 -15.73
C GLN A 6 8.52 -21.54 -15.58
N GLY A 7 9.75 -21.09 -15.28
CA GLY A 7 10.06 -19.66 -15.14
C GLY A 7 9.40 -18.95 -13.95
N VAL A 8 8.91 -19.71 -12.96
CA VAL A 8 8.27 -19.15 -11.76
C VAL A 8 9.32 -18.55 -10.83
N VAL A 9 9.09 -17.32 -10.36
CA VAL A 9 9.98 -16.62 -9.42
C VAL A 9 10.24 -17.47 -8.17
N ALA A 10 11.50 -17.64 -7.79
CA ALA A 10 11.93 -18.52 -6.70
C ALA A 10 11.22 -18.24 -5.34
N SER A 11 10.86 -16.97 -5.09
CA SER A 11 10.11 -16.56 -3.89
C SER A 11 8.68 -17.11 -3.85
N THR A 12 8.03 -17.30 -5.00
CA THR A 12 6.71 -17.94 -5.09
C THR A 12 6.80 -19.42 -4.75
N VAL A 13 7.76 -20.14 -5.34
CA VAL A 13 8.01 -21.57 -5.03
C VAL A 13 8.32 -21.76 -3.54
N ARG A 14 9.11 -20.85 -2.95
CA ARG A 14 9.44 -20.87 -1.52
C ARG A 14 8.22 -20.65 -0.63
N ARG A 15 7.28 -19.75 -1.00
CA ARG A 15 6.02 -19.54 -0.28
C ARG A 15 5.13 -20.78 -0.32
N GLU A 16 5.00 -21.40 -1.48
CA GLU A 16 4.25 -22.66 -1.66
C GLU A 16 4.83 -23.79 -0.81
N LEU A 17 6.15 -23.99 -0.88
CA LEU A 17 6.85 -24.96 -0.03
C LEU A 17 6.72 -24.63 1.47
N GLY A 18 6.65 -23.34 1.83
CA GLY A 18 6.38 -22.90 3.19
C GLY A 18 5.01 -23.36 3.70
N THR A 19 3.97 -23.18 2.89
CA THR A 19 2.62 -23.68 3.19
C THR A 19 2.59 -25.20 3.32
N LEU A 20 3.20 -25.91 2.37
CA LEU A 20 3.29 -27.37 2.39
C LEU A 20 4.03 -27.89 3.63
N THR A 21 5.16 -27.26 3.98
CA THR A 21 5.93 -27.59 5.19
C THR A 21 5.06 -27.42 6.44
N LYS A 22 4.23 -26.37 6.50
CA LYS A 22 3.35 -26.12 7.64
C LYS A 22 2.24 -27.17 7.75
N MET A 23 1.64 -27.58 6.62
CA MET A 23 0.67 -28.67 6.58
C MET A 23 1.26 -30.00 7.06
N LEU A 24 2.45 -30.36 6.56
CA LEU A 24 3.14 -31.60 6.94
C LEU A 24 3.54 -31.62 8.43
N ARG A 25 4.00 -30.48 8.96
CA ARG A 25 4.26 -30.34 10.40
C ARG A 25 2.99 -30.50 11.24
N LEU A 26 1.86 -29.99 10.77
CA LEU A 26 0.58 -30.13 11.46
C LEU A 26 0.09 -31.59 11.42
N ALA A 27 0.25 -32.28 10.29
CA ALA A 27 -0.09 -33.69 10.15
C ALA A 27 0.75 -34.58 11.09
N TYR A 28 2.06 -34.31 11.19
CA TYR A 28 2.97 -34.99 12.12
C TYR A 28 2.55 -34.79 13.58
N LYS A 29 2.27 -33.55 14.00
CA LYS A 29 1.82 -33.25 15.37
C LYS A 29 0.52 -33.94 15.76
N ASN A 30 -0.39 -34.16 14.80
CA ASN A 30 -1.66 -34.83 15.03
C ASN A 30 -1.59 -36.36 14.81
N GLY A 31 -0.38 -36.94 14.72
CA GLY A 31 -0.20 -38.38 14.55
C GLY A 31 -0.62 -38.93 13.18
N LYS A 32 -1.00 -38.06 12.23
CA LYS A 32 -1.40 -38.44 10.85
C LYS A 32 -0.20 -38.73 9.96
N LEU A 33 1.02 -38.46 10.44
CA LEU A 33 2.27 -38.67 9.73
C LEU A 33 3.28 -39.28 10.70
N LEU A 34 3.89 -40.41 10.31
CA LEU A 34 4.89 -41.11 11.13
C LEU A 34 6.26 -40.41 11.13
N ARG A 35 6.64 -39.76 10.03
CA ARG A 35 7.93 -39.07 9.86
C ARG A 35 7.76 -37.83 9.01
N LEU A 36 8.45 -36.76 9.38
CA LEU A 36 8.43 -35.51 8.62
C LEU A 36 9.40 -35.60 7.43
N PRO A 37 8.95 -35.43 6.17
CA PRO A 37 9.85 -35.42 5.03
C PRO A 37 10.70 -34.14 5.02
N LEU A 38 11.97 -34.29 4.64
CA LEU A 38 12.86 -33.15 4.41
C LEU A 38 12.50 -32.53 3.05
N LEU A 39 12.27 -31.21 3.05
CA LEU A 39 11.99 -30.45 1.83
C LEU A 39 13.03 -29.35 1.67
N ASP A 40 13.86 -29.46 0.63
CA ASP A 40 14.81 -28.42 0.29
C ASP A 40 14.10 -27.22 -0.32
N LYS A 41 14.32 -26.06 0.28
CA LYS A 41 13.79 -24.81 -0.22
C LYS A 41 14.82 -24.18 -1.14
N PRO A 42 14.44 -23.70 -2.34
CA PRO A 42 15.35 -22.95 -3.17
C PRO A 42 15.87 -21.72 -2.42
N THR A 43 17.13 -21.38 -2.70
CA THR A 43 17.77 -20.15 -2.20
C THR A 43 16.94 -18.94 -2.61
N GLU A 44 16.77 -18.02 -1.66
CA GLU A 44 16.05 -16.78 -1.93
C GLU A 44 16.89 -15.93 -2.90
N GLY A 45 16.25 -15.34 -3.90
CA GLY A 45 16.93 -14.39 -4.78
C GLY A 45 17.48 -13.22 -3.96
N ALA A 46 18.56 -12.60 -4.43
CA ALA A 46 19.15 -11.46 -3.75
C ALA A 46 18.08 -10.38 -3.47
N PRO A 47 18.08 -9.78 -2.25
CA PRO A 47 17.25 -8.61 -1.98
C PRO A 47 17.53 -7.55 -3.04
N ARG A 48 16.48 -6.87 -3.52
CA ARG A 48 16.66 -5.79 -4.49
C ARG A 48 17.41 -4.64 -3.81
N PRO A 49 18.62 -4.27 -4.26
CA PRO A 49 19.36 -3.17 -3.69
C PRO A 49 18.80 -1.82 -4.18
N GLY A 50 18.97 -0.76 -3.39
CA GLY A 50 18.67 0.62 -3.76
C GLY A 50 17.74 1.35 -2.78
N PHE A 51 18.00 2.64 -2.59
CA PHE A 51 17.13 3.58 -1.88
C PHE A 51 16.43 4.50 -2.87
N PHE A 52 15.28 5.03 -2.47
CA PHE A 52 14.52 5.98 -3.25
C PHE A 52 14.85 7.39 -2.77
N GLU A 53 15.67 8.10 -3.53
CA GLU A 53 16.19 9.40 -3.14
C GLU A 53 15.13 10.50 -3.18
N ARG A 54 15.32 11.56 -2.39
CA ARG A 54 14.37 12.68 -2.28
C ARG A 54 14.05 13.33 -3.64
N GLU A 55 15.06 13.44 -4.51
CA GLU A 55 14.90 14.00 -5.86
C GLU A 55 14.08 13.08 -6.78
N GLN A 56 14.32 11.76 -6.69
CA GLN A 56 13.55 10.75 -7.41
C GLN A 56 12.08 10.76 -6.96
N PHE A 57 11.84 10.90 -5.66
CA PHE A 57 10.49 11.07 -5.12
C PHE A 57 9.81 12.32 -5.66
N GLY A 58 10.48 13.47 -5.64
CA GLY A 58 9.96 14.70 -6.24
C GLY A 58 9.60 14.55 -7.72
N ALA A 59 10.45 13.87 -8.50
CA ALA A 59 10.24 13.64 -9.93
C ALA A 59 9.04 12.72 -10.24
N VAL A 60 8.82 11.70 -9.41
CA VAL A 60 7.65 10.80 -9.53
C VAL A 60 6.38 11.50 -9.04
N ARG A 61 6.43 12.17 -7.88
CA ARG A 61 5.30 12.90 -7.29
C ARG A 61 4.69 13.87 -8.28
N ARG A 62 5.49 14.68 -8.98
CA ARG A 62 5.00 15.66 -9.97
C ARG A 62 4.22 15.05 -11.14
N ARG A 63 4.39 13.75 -11.41
CA ARG A 63 3.71 13.05 -12.52
C ARG A 63 2.45 12.29 -12.07
N LEU A 64 2.15 12.29 -10.78
CA LEU A 64 0.94 11.66 -10.26
C LEU A 64 -0.25 12.63 -10.35
N PRO A 65 -1.48 12.11 -10.48
CA PRO A 65 -2.69 12.88 -10.20
C PRO A 65 -2.61 13.53 -8.82
N GLU A 66 -3.13 14.74 -8.68
CA GLU A 66 -2.98 15.56 -7.48
C GLU A 66 -3.40 14.85 -6.18
N ASP A 67 -4.50 14.08 -6.19
CA ASP A 67 -4.94 13.30 -5.03
C ASP A 67 -3.91 12.24 -4.61
N LEU A 68 -3.27 11.61 -5.59
CA LEU A 68 -2.16 10.69 -5.34
C LEU A 68 -0.88 11.41 -4.92
N GLN A 69 -0.63 12.66 -5.34
CA GLN A 69 0.51 13.43 -4.85
C GLN A 69 0.42 13.64 -3.34
N VAL A 70 -0.76 13.98 -2.83
CA VAL A 70 -1.02 14.11 -1.40
C VAL A 70 -0.80 12.77 -0.69
N ALA A 71 -1.42 11.69 -1.21
CA ALA A 71 -1.31 10.37 -0.61
C ALA A 71 0.15 9.86 -0.55
N VAL A 72 0.93 9.98 -1.62
CA VAL A 72 2.34 9.54 -1.60
C VAL A 72 3.21 10.43 -0.71
N THR A 73 2.86 11.71 -0.55
CA THR A 73 3.57 12.61 0.37
C THR A 73 3.35 12.19 1.83
N ILE A 74 2.13 11.81 2.21
CA ILE A 74 1.86 11.22 3.53
C ILE A 74 2.64 9.91 3.72
N ALA A 75 2.59 9.01 2.73
CA ALA A 75 3.28 7.73 2.79
C ALA A 75 4.80 7.90 2.96
N HIS A 76 5.40 8.81 2.19
CA HIS A 76 6.82 9.12 2.22
C HIS A 76 7.23 9.80 3.54
N THR A 77 6.45 10.76 4.02
CA THR A 77 6.78 11.55 5.23
C THR A 77 6.72 10.72 6.49
N TYR A 78 5.69 9.88 6.65
CA TYR A 78 5.46 9.14 7.90
C TYR A 78 5.78 7.65 7.81
N GLY A 79 6.20 7.15 6.65
CA GLY A 79 6.49 5.73 6.43
C GLY A 79 5.24 4.84 6.47
N TRP A 80 4.09 5.37 6.05
CA TRP A 80 2.82 4.65 6.08
C TRP A 80 2.67 3.78 4.82
N ARG A 81 2.14 2.55 4.96
CA ARG A 81 1.87 1.67 3.81
C ARG A 81 0.72 2.25 3.00
N MET A 82 0.94 2.34 1.70
CA MET A 82 0.04 3.09 0.82
C MET A 82 -1.38 2.50 0.76
N GLN A 83 -1.54 1.20 0.49
CA GLN A 83 -2.87 0.61 0.28
C GLN A 83 -3.70 0.44 1.55
N SER A 84 -3.06 -0.04 2.63
CA SER A 84 -3.77 -0.44 3.86
C SER A 84 -3.82 0.64 4.93
N GLU A 85 -3.07 1.74 4.76
CA GLU A 85 -2.96 2.79 5.78
C GLU A 85 -3.35 4.14 5.17
N VAL A 86 -2.68 4.59 4.12
CA VAL A 86 -2.94 5.93 3.53
C VAL A 86 -4.24 5.95 2.73
N LEU A 87 -4.40 5.04 1.77
CA LEU A 87 -5.63 4.94 0.96
C LEU A 87 -6.83 4.40 1.74
N ALA A 88 -6.62 3.99 2.99
CA ALA A 88 -7.68 3.62 3.92
C ALA A 88 -8.17 4.81 4.75
N LEU A 89 -7.49 5.96 4.71
CA LEU A 89 -7.84 7.11 5.53
C LEU A 89 -9.26 7.60 5.21
N GLU A 90 -10.02 7.76 6.29
CA GLU A 90 -11.32 8.41 6.31
C GLU A 90 -11.20 9.81 6.93
N ARG A 91 -12.15 10.68 6.61
CA ARG A 91 -12.17 12.07 7.08
C ARG A 91 -12.18 12.17 8.59
N CYS A 92 -12.82 11.23 9.29
CA CYS A 92 -12.83 11.15 10.75
C CYS A 92 -11.45 10.90 11.38
N HIS A 93 -10.48 10.44 10.59
CA HIS A 93 -9.10 10.25 11.02
C HIS A 93 -8.25 11.53 10.93
N VAL A 94 -8.79 12.59 10.31
CA VAL A 94 -8.09 13.86 10.11
C VAL A 94 -8.65 14.88 11.08
N ASP A 95 -7.80 15.41 11.96
CA ASP A 95 -8.13 16.55 12.81
C ASP A 95 -7.27 17.74 12.40
N LEU A 96 -7.82 18.65 11.59
CA LEU A 96 -7.12 19.85 11.15
C LEU A 96 -6.95 20.87 12.28
N GLY A 97 -7.80 20.84 13.32
CA GLY A 97 -7.74 21.74 14.46
C GLY A 97 -6.58 21.38 15.38
N ALA A 98 -6.51 20.12 15.78
CA ALA A 98 -5.37 19.56 16.52
C ALA A 98 -4.13 19.37 15.64
N GLY A 99 -4.27 19.41 14.32
CA GLY A 99 -3.19 19.19 13.37
C GLY A 99 -2.67 17.76 13.42
N THR A 100 -3.56 16.77 13.44
CA THR A 100 -3.19 15.35 13.57
C THR A 100 -3.83 14.45 12.51
N LEU A 101 -3.13 13.35 12.20
CA LEU A 101 -3.67 12.20 11.49
C LEU A 101 -3.65 10.99 12.42
N ARG A 102 -4.81 10.38 12.63
CA ARG A 102 -4.94 9.14 13.38
C ARG A 102 -5.06 7.96 12.44
N ARG A 103 -4.53 6.81 12.83
CA ARG A 103 -4.93 5.54 12.22
C ARG A 103 -5.55 4.67 13.28
N ASP A 104 -6.81 4.32 13.07
CA ASP A 104 -7.53 3.42 13.96
C ASP A 104 -6.87 2.03 13.95
N ALA A 105 -6.89 1.38 15.11
CA ALA A 105 -6.26 0.08 15.33
C ALA A 105 -7.04 -1.04 14.62
N GLY A 106 -6.82 -1.20 13.31
CA GLY A 106 -7.43 -2.25 12.51
C GLY A 106 -6.40 -3.22 11.92
N SER A 107 -6.15 -4.33 12.62
CA SER A 107 -5.39 -5.56 12.24
C SER A 107 -3.94 -5.75 12.72
N THR A 108 -3.35 -4.85 13.50
CA THR A 108 -2.09 -5.17 14.22
C THR A 108 -2.38 -5.77 15.58
N LYS A 109 -1.71 -6.87 15.90
CA LYS A 109 -1.82 -7.67 17.14
C LYS A 109 -1.61 -6.87 18.45
N ASN A 110 -1.25 -5.59 18.35
CA ASN A 110 -0.83 -4.74 19.49
C ASN A 110 -1.74 -3.52 19.76
N GLY A 111 -2.88 -3.36 19.08
CA GLY A 111 -3.99 -2.51 19.54
C GLY A 111 -3.79 -0.98 19.67
N ALA A 112 -2.57 -0.45 19.56
CA ALA A 112 -2.34 1.00 19.66
C ALA A 112 -2.52 1.66 18.29
N GLY A 113 -3.63 2.40 18.11
CA GLY A 113 -3.75 3.35 17.01
C GLY A 113 -2.62 4.37 17.10
N ARG A 114 -2.01 4.71 15.96
CA ARG A 114 -0.92 5.71 15.93
C ARG A 114 -1.47 7.07 15.53
N VAL A 115 -1.00 8.11 16.21
CA VAL A 115 -1.28 9.51 15.89
C VAL A 115 0.02 10.15 15.41
N VAL A 116 -0.04 10.91 14.33
CA VAL A 116 1.08 11.74 13.85
C VAL A 116 0.64 13.19 13.73
N TYR A 117 1.55 14.11 13.96
CA TYR A 117 1.30 15.55 13.80
C TYR A 117 1.57 15.98 12.36
N LEU A 118 0.70 16.85 11.85
CA LEU A 118 0.79 17.39 10.51
C LEU A 118 1.90 18.43 10.42
N THR A 119 2.87 18.19 9.54
CA THR A 119 3.77 19.26 9.09
C THR A 119 2.98 20.35 8.36
N SER A 120 3.53 21.55 8.22
CA SER A 120 2.91 22.65 7.48
C SER A 120 2.55 22.25 6.04
N GLU A 121 3.43 21.53 5.36
CA GLU A 121 3.18 21.01 4.01
C GLU A 121 2.00 20.02 3.99
N ILE A 122 2.01 19.02 4.88
CA ILE A 122 0.94 18.01 4.90
C ILE A 122 -0.39 18.64 5.29
N ARG A 123 -0.40 19.56 6.26
CA ARG A 123 -1.62 20.27 6.66
C ARG A 123 -2.25 20.98 5.47
N ARG A 124 -1.46 21.76 4.72
CA ARG A 124 -1.93 22.43 3.51
C ARG A 124 -2.49 21.43 2.48
N LEU A 125 -1.71 20.41 2.15
CA LEU A 125 -2.10 19.39 1.16
C LEU A 125 -3.36 18.61 1.54
N VAL A 126 -3.51 18.27 2.83
CA VAL A 126 -4.68 17.54 3.32
C VAL A 126 -5.91 18.45 3.35
N THR A 127 -5.77 19.72 3.72
CA THR A 127 -6.88 20.69 3.63
C THR A 127 -7.38 20.81 2.20
N GLU A 128 -6.49 21.08 1.22
CA GLU A 128 -6.85 21.18 -0.21
C GLU A 128 -7.49 19.88 -0.72
N GLN A 129 -6.99 18.72 -0.26
CA GLN A 129 -7.58 17.44 -0.61
C GLN A 129 -9.00 17.26 -0.05
N LEU A 130 -9.26 17.69 1.18
CA LEU A 130 -10.58 17.60 1.80
C LEU A 130 -11.59 18.54 1.11
N GLU A 131 -11.16 19.73 0.70
CA GLU A 131 -12.00 20.66 -0.07
C GLU A 131 -12.46 20.04 -1.39
N ARG A 132 -11.56 19.37 -2.11
CA ARG A 132 -11.91 18.64 -3.35
C ARG A 132 -12.87 17.48 -3.10
N VAL A 133 -12.70 16.78 -1.98
CA VAL A 133 -13.65 15.72 -1.60
C VAL A 133 -15.02 16.32 -1.29
N ASP A 134 -15.08 17.50 -0.69
CA ASP A 134 -16.33 18.21 -0.43
C ASP A 134 -17.02 18.68 -1.72
N GLU A 135 -16.27 19.18 -2.70
CA GLU A 135 -16.79 19.48 -4.04
C GLU A 135 -17.39 18.23 -4.70
N LEU A 136 -16.67 17.11 -4.67
CA LEU A 136 -17.14 15.84 -5.21
C LEU A 136 -18.40 15.33 -4.48
N GLN A 137 -18.45 15.51 -3.16
CA GLN A 137 -19.61 15.15 -2.34
C GLN A 137 -20.85 15.99 -2.69
N ARG A 138 -20.67 17.29 -2.96
CA ARG A 138 -21.76 18.18 -3.43
C ARG A 138 -22.24 17.79 -4.82
N GLU A 139 -21.32 17.54 -5.74
CA GLU A 139 -21.63 17.12 -7.12
C GLU A 139 -22.45 15.81 -7.13
N LEU A 140 -22.02 14.84 -6.32
CA LEU A 140 -22.61 13.50 -6.30
C LEU A 140 -23.76 13.35 -5.28
N LYS A 141 -24.06 14.41 -4.52
CA LYS A 141 -25.12 14.46 -3.49
C LYS A 141 -25.09 13.26 -2.54
N ARG A 142 -23.91 12.85 -2.09
CA ARG A 142 -23.73 11.71 -1.17
C ARG A 142 -22.58 11.92 -0.23
N ILE A 143 -22.63 11.29 0.93
CA ILE A 143 -21.56 11.32 1.91
C ILE A 143 -20.36 10.51 1.40
N ILE A 144 -19.18 11.12 1.36
CA ILE A 144 -17.92 10.47 1.02
C ILE A 144 -17.03 10.43 2.27
N PRO A 145 -16.86 9.26 2.91
CA PRO A 145 -16.06 9.15 4.13
C PRO A 145 -14.55 9.16 3.88
N HIS A 146 -14.09 8.81 2.68
CA HIS A 146 -12.66 8.64 2.39
C HIS A 146 -11.95 9.94 2.04
N VAL A 147 -10.69 10.09 2.47
CA VAL A 147 -9.81 11.22 2.08
C VAL A 147 -9.34 11.07 0.63
N PHE A 148 -9.15 9.83 0.17
CA PHE A 148 -8.70 9.49 -1.18
C PHE A 148 -9.73 8.68 -1.96
N PRO A 149 -10.90 9.26 -2.30
CA PRO A 149 -11.87 8.60 -3.15
C PRO A 149 -11.40 8.56 -4.62
N HIS A 150 -12.10 7.82 -5.44
CA HIS A 150 -12.01 7.97 -6.89
C HIS A 150 -12.67 9.28 -7.35
N PHE A 151 -11.89 10.21 -7.90
CA PHE A 151 -12.42 11.45 -8.47
C PHE A 151 -13.04 11.27 -9.86
N ALA A 152 -12.49 10.34 -10.65
CA ALA A 152 -12.91 10.05 -12.02
C ALA A 152 -13.29 8.57 -12.20
N GLY A 153 -13.97 8.26 -13.31
CA GLY A 153 -14.43 6.92 -13.67
C GLY A 153 -15.95 6.84 -13.78
N SER A 154 -16.48 5.60 -13.80
CA SER A 154 -17.92 5.37 -13.88
C SER A 154 -18.64 5.99 -12.66
N PRO A 155 -19.94 6.34 -12.79
CA PRO A 155 -20.73 6.88 -11.69
C PRO A 155 -20.67 6.04 -10.41
N GLN A 156 -20.64 4.70 -10.56
CA GLN A 156 -20.54 3.76 -9.45
C GLN A 156 -19.17 3.79 -8.78
N ARG A 157 -18.11 4.07 -9.53
CA ARG A 157 -16.73 4.07 -9.04
C ARG A 157 -16.33 5.39 -8.42
N ARG A 158 -16.75 6.52 -8.98
CA ARG A 158 -16.48 7.85 -8.38
C ARG A 158 -16.88 7.82 -6.92
N GLY A 159 -16.24 8.60 -6.05
CA GLY A 159 -16.48 8.71 -4.59
C GLY A 159 -16.26 7.44 -3.76
N THR A 160 -16.09 6.27 -4.37
CA THR A 160 -15.72 5.04 -3.64
C THR A 160 -14.25 5.06 -3.26
N ARG A 161 -13.89 4.26 -2.25
CA ARG A 161 -12.50 4.11 -1.80
C ARG A 161 -11.58 3.67 -2.93
N ARG A 162 -10.44 4.35 -3.07
CA ARG A 162 -9.33 3.86 -3.90
C ARG A 162 -8.55 2.80 -3.12
N CYS A 163 -8.43 1.58 -3.63
CA CYS A 163 -7.68 0.50 -2.97
C CYS A 163 -6.32 0.19 -3.62
N ASP A 164 -6.08 0.72 -4.83
CA ASP A 164 -4.83 0.51 -5.55
C ASP A 164 -4.36 1.80 -6.23
N PHE A 165 -3.05 1.97 -6.28
CA PHE A 165 -2.35 3.08 -6.94
C PHE A 165 -1.16 2.59 -7.78
N ARG A 166 -0.84 1.28 -7.76
CA ARG A 166 0.39 0.73 -8.35
C ARG A 166 0.52 1.02 -9.84
N LYS A 167 -0.61 1.00 -10.58
CA LYS A 167 -0.62 1.35 -12.01
C LYS A 167 -0.18 2.79 -12.22
N ALA A 168 -0.78 3.74 -11.50
CA ALA A 168 -0.42 5.16 -11.58
C ALA A 168 1.03 5.39 -11.14
N TRP A 169 1.48 4.72 -10.06
CA TRP A 169 2.87 4.76 -9.62
C TRP A 169 3.84 4.25 -10.68
N ALA A 170 3.55 3.10 -11.29
CA ALA A 170 4.40 2.53 -12.33
C ALA A 170 4.51 3.44 -13.55
N THR A 171 3.37 3.99 -14.02
CA THR A 171 3.34 4.98 -15.10
C THR A 171 4.16 6.22 -14.75
N ALA A 172 4.02 6.74 -13.54
CA ALA A 172 4.77 7.91 -13.09
C ALA A 172 6.28 7.63 -13.03
N CYS A 173 6.69 6.47 -12.52
CA CYS A 173 8.09 6.03 -12.50
C CYS A 173 8.70 5.84 -13.88
N LEU A 174 7.94 5.28 -14.83
CA LEU A 174 8.38 5.16 -16.23
C LEU A 174 8.57 6.53 -16.85
N ALA A 175 7.59 7.41 -16.69
CA ALA A 175 7.64 8.76 -17.23
C ALA A 175 8.76 9.61 -16.59
N SER A 176 9.17 9.31 -15.35
CA SER A 176 10.28 9.98 -14.65
C SER A 176 11.65 9.40 -14.93
N GLY A 177 11.77 8.32 -15.69
CA GLY A 177 13.05 7.64 -15.88
C GLY A 177 13.61 7.03 -14.60
N THR A 178 12.79 6.89 -13.54
CA THR A 178 13.20 6.29 -12.26
C THR A 178 12.80 4.82 -12.16
N TRP A 179 12.38 4.22 -13.28
CA TRP A 179 12.03 2.81 -13.33
C TRP A 179 13.29 1.95 -13.42
N TRP A 180 13.62 1.23 -12.34
CA TRP A 180 14.63 0.19 -12.41
C TRP A 180 14.04 -1.02 -13.18
N PRO A 181 14.68 -1.49 -14.26
CA PRO A 181 14.23 -2.70 -14.95
C PRO A 181 14.10 -3.85 -13.95
N ARG A 182 13.03 -4.64 -14.07
CA ARG A 182 13.00 -5.94 -13.39
C ARG A 182 14.14 -6.78 -13.96
N ALA A 183 15.24 -6.89 -13.21
CA ALA A 183 16.14 -8.03 -13.34
C ALA A 183 15.40 -9.29 -12.86
#